data_AF-A0A927XFJ2-F1
#
_entry.id   AF-A0A927XFJ2-F1
#
_cell.length_a   1.000
_cell.length_b   1.000
_cell.length_c   1.000
_cell.angle_alpha   90.00
_cell.angle_beta   90.00
_cell.angle_gamma   90.00
#
_symmetry.space_group_name_H-M   'P 1'
#
loop_
_entity.id
_entity.type
_entity.pdbx_description
1 polymer ?
#
loop_
_entity_poly.entity_id
_entity_poly.type
_entity_poly.pdbx_seq_one_letter_code
_entity_poly.pdbx_strand_id
1 'polypeptide(L)'
;MGKINLQNLSLIVTNDCNLNCAHCMGGCKNSTDMNKDVIDTTLSQISSIHSLSICGGEPTLALESLNSILEFIKNNDIKIDIFNTTINGTIYSNDFLNIFRELNEYVDTCLFYISSDIYHDNEVKRLNLKKKYVENLIKYRKSEFYYGVRKLNKNLKLFNEGNAKNLDSSLTVDIKPIKVYLTYIDSKNKFDKNGQCYIGPMITINPEGIITEYEASTEHQNTIYNYGSVLEESIEENSLKRGRVLIPRKFDKATEKEMNRYNRIKTLIK
;
A
#
# COMPACT_ATOMS: atom_id res chain seq x y z
N MET A 1 24.74 6.05 2.01
CA MET A 1 24.26 5.41 0.76
C MET A 1 23.47 6.42 -0.06
N GLY A 2 23.35 6.22 -1.37
CA GLY A 2 22.53 7.10 -2.21
C GLY A 2 21.04 6.83 -2.03
N LYS A 3 20.19 7.73 -2.54
CA LYS A 3 18.74 7.49 -2.60
C LYS A 3 18.41 6.30 -3.52
N ILE A 4 17.32 5.60 -3.24
CA ILE A 4 16.88 4.41 -3.98
C ILE A 4 15.66 4.68 -4.87
N ASN A 5 15.41 3.79 -5.83
CA ASN A 5 14.25 3.81 -6.70
C ASN A 5 13.36 2.58 -6.43
N LEU A 6 12.07 2.78 -6.23
CA LEU A 6 11.13 1.72 -5.89
C LEU A 6 10.12 1.49 -7.03
N GLN A 7 9.88 0.23 -7.40
CA GLN A 7 8.78 -0.08 -8.32
C GLN A 7 7.41 0.15 -7.67
N ASN A 8 7.19 -0.37 -6.47
CA ASN A 8 5.94 -0.15 -5.74
C ASN A 8 6.25 0.02 -4.26
N LEU A 9 5.71 1.08 -3.65
CA LEU A 9 5.72 1.29 -2.21
C LEU A 9 4.28 1.28 -1.71
N SER A 10 3.99 0.48 -0.70
CA SER A 10 2.74 0.55 0.06
C SER A 10 3.01 1.10 1.46
N LEU A 11 2.32 2.16 1.84
CA LEU A 11 2.36 2.70 3.20
C LEU A 11 1.03 2.38 3.87
N ILE A 12 1.06 1.59 4.95
CA ILE A 12 -0.10 1.40 5.82
C ILE A 12 -0.12 2.59 6.77
N VAL A 13 -0.97 3.57 6.49
CA VAL A 13 -0.97 4.83 7.26
C VAL A 13 -1.75 4.74 8.56
N THR A 14 -2.59 3.72 8.71
CA THR A 14 -3.32 3.45 9.94
C THR A 14 -3.78 2.00 10.01
N ASN A 15 -3.81 1.45 11.22
CA ASN A 15 -4.45 0.19 11.54
C ASN A 15 -5.92 0.37 11.98
N ASP A 16 -6.43 1.60 12.05
CA ASP A 16 -7.81 1.89 12.44
C ASP A 16 -8.76 1.81 11.24
N CYS A 17 -9.98 1.39 11.49
CA CYS A 17 -11.05 1.36 10.50
C CYS A 17 -12.40 1.48 11.19
N ASN A 18 -13.33 2.24 10.62
CA ASN A 18 -14.68 2.31 11.15
C ASN A 18 -15.59 1.13 10.71
N LEU A 19 -15.05 0.13 9.99
CA LEU A 19 -15.74 -1.10 9.56
C LEU A 19 -15.00 -2.36 10.01
N ASN A 20 -15.71 -3.43 10.39
CA ASN A 20 -15.10 -4.71 10.79
C ASN A 20 -15.40 -5.83 9.78
N CYS A 21 -15.00 -5.63 8.51
CA CYS A 21 -15.28 -6.58 7.43
C CYS A 21 -14.69 -7.97 7.73
N ALA A 22 -15.45 -9.03 7.47
CA ALA A 22 -15.02 -10.40 7.73
C ALA A 22 -13.81 -10.85 6.88
N HIS A 23 -13.56 -10.21 5.73
CA HIS A 23 -12.38 -10.49 4.89
C HIS A 23 -11.15 -9.65 5.24
N CYS A 24 -11.24 -8.76 6.24
CA CYS A 24 -10.14 -7.85 6.56
C CYS A 24 -8.91 -8.64 7.00
N MET A 25 -7.83 -8.55 6.24
CA MET A 25 -6.58 -9.26 6.54
C MET A 25 -5.78 -8.58 7.65
N GLY A 26 -5.91 -7.26 7.83
CA GLY A 26 -5.32 -6.53 8.96
C GLY A 26 -5.85 -7.02 10.32
N GLY A 27 -7.11 -7.49 10.35
CA GLY A 27 -7.73 -8.08 11.54
C GLY A 27 -8.24 -7.03 12.54
N CYS A 28 -7.83 -7.17 13.80
CA CYS A 28 -8.27 -6.29 14.88
C CYS A 28 -7.75 -4.87 14.67
N LYS A 29 -8.69 -3.93 14.63
CA LYS A 29 -8.40 -2.49 14.55
C LYS A 29 -7.64 -2.05 15.79
N ASN A 30 -6.72 -1.12 15.60
CA ASN A 30 -6.14 -0.34 16.68
C ASN A 30 -5.86 1.07 16.17
N SER A 31 -5.93 2.06 17.06
CA SER A 31 -5.76 3.47 16.72
C SER A 31 -4.28 3.87 16.58
N THR A 32 -3.50 3.03 15.87
CA THR A 32 -2.11 3.31 15.55
C THR A 32 -2.04 3.89 14.14
N ASP A 33 -1.66 5.16 14.08
CA ASP A 33 -1.40 5.89 12.84
C ASP A 33 0.11 5.98 12.58
N MET A 34 0.49 6.02 11.31
CA MET A 34 1.87 6.22 10.91
C MET A 34 2.29 7.66 11.24
N ASN A 35 3.27 7.81 12.13
CA ASN A 35 3.71 9.12 12.55
C ASN A 35 4.67 9.77 11.52
N LYS A 36 4.91 11.07 11.72
CA LYS A 36 5.78 11.87 10.85
C LYS A 36 7.21 11.33 10.79
N ASP A 37 7.77 10.84 11.90
CA ASP A 37 9.16 10.35 11.93
C ASP A 37 9.34 9.11 11.03
N VAL A 38 8.38 8.19 11.03
CA VAL A 38 8.37 7.02 10.13
C VAL A 38 8.24 7.47 8.68
N ILE A 39 7.35 8.42 8.39
CA ILE A 39 7.14 8.97 7.04
C ILE A 39 8.42 9.64 6.52
N ASP A 40 8.99 10.55 7.30
CA ASP A 40 10.21 11.29 6.94
C ASP A 40 11.40 10.33 6.75
N THR A 41 11.59 9.40 7.68
CA THR A 41 12.67 8.41 7.62
C THR A 41 12.53 7.50 6.40
N THR A 42 11.30 7.11 6.06
CA THR A 42 11.02 6.29 4.88
C THR A 42 11.28 7.07 3.59
N LEU A 43 10.64 8.22 3.43
CA LEU A 43 10.61 8.95 2.15
C LEU A 43 11.95 9.65 1.85
N SER A 44 12.71 10.04 2.87
CA SER A 44 14.04 10.66 2.68
C SER A 44 15.05 9.76 1.97
N GLN A 45 14.85 8.44 2.04
CA GLN A 45 15.70 7.45 1.38
C GLN A 45 15.42 7.32 -0.12
N ILE A 46 14.33 7.89 -0.63
CA ILE A 46 13.77 7.56 -1.94
C ILE A 46 14.00 8.70 -2.93
N SER A 47 14.39 8.33 -4.15
CA SER A 47 14.52 9.24 -5.30
C SER A 47 13.31 9.14 -6.22
N SER A 48 12.80 7.93 -6.46
CA SER A 48 11.60 7.74 -7.28
C SER A 48 10.78 6.54 -6.86
N ILE A 49 9.47 6.61 -7.12
CA ILE A 49 8.50 5.55 -6.89
C ILE A 49 7.62 5.44 -8.13
N HIS A 50 7.56 4.27 -8.76
CA HIS A 50 6.62 4.09 -9.86
C HIS A 50 5.16 4.07 -9.36
N SER A 51 4.84 3.33 -8.29
CA SER A 51 3.53 3.41 -7.65
C SER A 51 3.61 3.50 -6.14
N LEU A 52 3.17 4.63 -5.59
CA LEU A 52 2.92 4.84 -4.16
C LEU A 52 1.45 4.52 -3.85
N SER A 53 1.21 3.50 -3.04
CA SER A 53 -0.11 3.10 -2.59
C SER A 53 -0.29 3.41 -1.12
N ILE A 54 -1.26 4.25 -0.79
CA ILE A 54 -1.71 4.42 0.59
C ILE A 54 -2.72 3.35 0.91
N CYS A 55 -2.42 2.60 1.95
CA CYS A 55 -3.22 1.50 2.46
C CYS A 55 -3.47 1.68 3.97
N GLY A 56 -4.20 0.74 4.57
CA GLY A 56 -4.55 0.79 5.98
C GLY A 56 -5.86 0.08 6.26
N GLY A 57 -6.39 0.31 7.46
CA GLY A 57 -7.79 0.05 7.74
C GLY A 57 -8.67 1.01 6.94
N GLU A 58 -8.74 2.28 7.34
CA GLU A 58 -9.42 3.35 6.60
C GLU A 58 -8.54 4.60 6.46
N PRO A 59 -7.95 4.86 5.28
CA PRO A 59 -7.07 6.01 5.07
C PRO A 59 -7.72 7.37 5.40
N THR A 60 -9.05 7.53 5.23
CA THR A 60 -9.72 8.80 5.58
C THR A 60 -9.77 9.10 7.08
N LEU A 61 -9.41 8.14 7.95
CA LEU A 61 -9.23 8.38 9.38
C LEU A 61 -7.83 8.93 9.72
N ALA A 62 -6.85 8.77 8.83
CA ALA A 62 -5.44 9.14 9.05
C ALA A 62 -5.04 10.37 8.24
N LEU A 63 -5.87 11.42 8.27
CA LEU A 63 -5.63 12.64 7.49
C LEU A 63 -4.32 13.35 7.89
N GLU A 64 -3.90 13.24 9.14
CA GLU A 64 -2.63 13.80 9.61
C GLU A 64 -1.41 13.10 8.98
N SER A 65 -1.43 11.77 8.90
CA SER A 65 -0.40 10.99 8.21
C SER A 65 -0.39 11.29 6.70
N LEU A 66 -1.57 11.40 6.08
CA LEU A 66 -1.70 11.80 4.67
C LEU A 66 -1.14 13.21 4.40
N ASN A 67 -1.44 14.18 5.27
CA ASN A 67 -0.88 15.52 5.19
C ASN A 67 0.63 15.51 5.37
N SER A 68 1.16 14.69 6.28
CA SER A 68 2.60 14.55 6.48
C SER A 68 3.30 13.99 5.24
N ILE A 69 2.68 13.02 4.55
CA ILE A 69 3.17 12.49 3.26
C ILE A 69 3.14 13.57 2.18
N LEU A 70 2.03 14.30 2.05
CA LEU A 70 1.90 15.42 1.11
C LEU A 70 2.99 16.47 1.35
N GLU A 71 3.15 16.94 2.58
CA GLU A 71 4.14 17.96 2.92
C GLU A 71 5.57 17.45 2.69
N PHE A 72 5.84 16.16 2.94
CA PHE A 72 7.15 15.60 2.58
C PHE A 72 7.38 15.65 1.07
N ILE A 73 6.42 15.17 0.27
CA ILE A 73 6.53 15.14 -1.20
C ILE A 73 6.67 16.56 -1.76
N LYS A 74 5.89 17.51 -1.26
CA LYS A 74 5.92 18.92 -1.68
C LYS A 74 7.27 19.60 -1.43
N ASN A 75 7.92 19.26 -0.33
CA ASN A 75 9.16 19.89 0.11
C ASN A 75 10.43 19.14 -0.38
N ASN A 76 10.28 18.02 -1.07
CA ASN A 76 11.41 17.18 -1.48
C ASN A 76 11.27 16.71 -2.94
N ASP A 77 12.38 16.65 -3.66
CA ASP A 77 12.41 16.13 -5.03
C ASP A 77 12.32 14.59 -5.00
N ILE A 78 11.10 14.06 -4.97
CA ILE A 78 10.78 12.64 -5.16
C ILE A 78 9.87 12.53 -6.37
N LYS A 79 10.32 11.78 -7.38
CA LYS A 79 9.47 11.48 -8.53
C LYS A 79 8.48 10.36 -8.18
N ILE A 80 7.18 10.61 -8.36
CA ILE A 80 6.12 9.62 -8.16
C ILE A 80 5.25 9.54 -9.41
N ASP A 81 5.24 8.40 -10.09
CA ASP A 81 4.43 8.26 -11.31
C ASP A 81 2.95 8.05 -10.95
N ILE A 82 2.64 7.21 -9.95
CA ILE A 82 1.26 6.91 -9.56
C ILE A 82 1.11 7.01 -8.04
N PHE A 83 0.22 7.90 -7.59
CA PHE A 83 -0.29 7.92 -6.24
C PHE A 83 -1.70 7.31 -6.22
N ASN A 84 -1.93 6.31 -5.36
CA ASN A 84 -3.26 5.73 -5.25
C ASN A 84 -3.66 5.29 -3.84
N THR A 85 -4.96 5.20 -3.60
CA THR A 85 -5.51 4.61 -2.38
C THR A 85 -6.85 3.92 -2.63
N THR A 86 -7.30 3.13 -1.65
CA THR A 86 -8.66 2.60 -1.59
C THR A 86 -9.26 2.97 -0.24
N ILE A 87 -10.41 3.65 -0.29
CA ILE A 87 -11.18 4.02 0.91
C ILE A 87 -12.44 3.16 1.00
N ASN A 88 -13.00 3.07 2.19
CA ASN A 88 -14.23 2.33 2.45
C ASN A 88 -15.49 3.16 2.12
N GLY A 89 -15.38 4.47 1.90
CA GLY A 89 -16.46 5.34 1.41
C GLY A 89 -17.60 5.64 2.39
N THR A 90 -17.53 5.18 3.64
CA THR A 90 -18.60 5.41 4.64
C THR A 90 -18.54 6.78 5.32
N ILE A 91 -17.40 7.46 5.19
CA ILE A 91 -17.19 8.86 5.60
C ILE A 91 -16.90 9.65 4.33
N TYR A 92 -17.54 10.81 4.18
CA TYR A 92 -17.20 11.77 3.14
C TYR A 92 -16.32 12.85 3.76
N SER A 93 -15.16 13.10 3.16
CA SER A 93 -14.16 14.05 3.64
C SER A 93 -13.73 14.99 2.50
N ASN A 94 -13.96 16.29 2.70
CA ASN A 94 -13.42 17.32 1.80
C ASN A 94 -11.90 17.47 1.99
N ASP A 95 -11.42 17.31 3.22
CA ASP A 95 -9.98 17.42 3.53
C ASP A 95 -9.19 16.35 2.79
N PHE A 96 -9.71 15.11 2.73
CA PHE A 96 -9.15 14.06 1.89
C PHE A 96 -9.06 14.46 0.41
N LEU A 97 -10.12 15.07 -0.15
CA LEU A 97 -10.12 15.53 -1.54
C LEU A 97 -9.18 16.72 -1.77
N ASN A 98 -8.98 17.57 -0.76
CA ASN A 98 -8.02 18.67 -0.82
C ASN A 98 -6.58 18.14 -0.85
N ILE A 99 -6.26 17.15 -0.01
CA ILE A 99 -4.95 16.46 -0.05
C ILE A 99 -4.68 15.87 -1.43
N PHE A 100 -5.67 15.20 -2.04
CA PHE A 100 -5.53 14.66 -3.39
C PHE A 100 -5.30 15.74 -4.45
N ARG A 101 -5.95 16.91 -4.32
CA ARG A 101 -5.75 18.04 -5.22
C ARG A 101 -4.34 18.60 -5.11
N GLU A 102 -3.84 18.78 -3.89
CA GLU A 102 -2.48 19.27 -3.67
C GLU A 102 -1.43 18.25 -4.14
N LEU A 103 -1.62 16.96 -3.86
CA LEU A 103 -0.73 15.88 -4.33
C LEU A 103 -0.64 15.83 -5.85
N ASN A 104 -1.74 16.10 -6.57
CA ASN A 104 -1.79 16.04 -8.03
C ASN A 104 -0.82 17.01 -8.72
N GLU A 105 -0.38 18.07 -8.04
CA GLU A 105 0.62 19.02 -8.56
C GLU A 105 2.06 18.45 -8.52
N TYR A 106 2.28 17.36 -7.77
CA TYR A 106 3.60 16.78 -7.49
C TYR A 106 3.77 15.33 -7.98
N VAL A 107 2.71 14.72 -8.55
CA VAL A 107 2.74 13.33 -9.03
C VAL A 107 2.14 13.24 -10.44
N ASP A 108 2.58 12.28 -11.25
CA ASP A 108 2.10 12.18 -12.65
C ASP A 108 0.62 11.73 -12.73
N THR A 109 0.17 10.92 -11.78
CA THR A 109 -1.22 10.45 -11.71
C THR A 109 -1.67 10.24 -10.27
N CYS A 110 -2.79 10.84 -9.88
CA CYS A 110 -3.39 10.72 -8.56
C CYS A 110 -4.81 10.15 -8.65
N LEU A 111 -5.10 9.05 -7.95
CA LEU A 111 -6.42 8.40 -8.04
C LEU A 111 -6.84 7.63 -6.78
N PHE A 112 -8.13 7.50 -6.54
CA PHE A 112 -8.65 6.64 -5.47
C PHE A 112 -9.81 5.76 -5.91
N TYR A 113 -9.97 4.66 -5.19
CA TYR A 113 -11.08 3.72 -5.35
C TYR A 113 -11.94 3.68 -4.09
N ILE A 114 -13.18 3.22 -4.23
CA ILE A 114 -14.07 2.92 -3.10
C ILE A 114 -14.33 1.41 -3.03
N SER A 115 -14.09 0.78 -1.88
CA SER A 115 -14.40 -0.64 -1.66
C SER A 115 -15.90 -0.91 -1.80
N SER A 116 -16.27 -1.97 -2.51
CA SER A 116 -17.65 -2.38 -2.80
C SER A 116 -17.73 -3.89 -3.07
N ASP A 117 -17.16 -4.70 -2.16
CA ASP A 117 -17.29 -6.15 -2.19
C ASP A 117 -18.41 -6.65 -1.26
N ILE A 118 -18.70 -7.96 -1.32
CA ILE A 118 -19.80 -8.58 -0.56
C ILE A 118 -19.64 -8.44 0.96
N TYR A 119 -18.42 -8.53 1.49
CA TYR A 119 -18.16 -8.42 2.92
C TYR A 119 -18.26 -6.97 3.38
N HIS A 120 -17.77 -6.04 2.56
CA HIS A 120 -17.92 -4.62 2.78
C HIS A 120 -19.40 -4.21 2.79
N ASP A 121 -20.17 -4.65 1.78
CA ASP A 121 -21.61 -4.40 1.70
C ASP A 121 -22.37 -4.98 2.90
N ASN A 122 -21.99 -6.17 3.36
CA ASN A 122 -22.60 -6.80 4.54
C ASN A 122 -22.33 -5.99 5.81
N GLU A 123 -21.12 -5.50 5.99
CA GLU A 123 -20.75 -4.70 7.16
C GLU A 123 -21.43 -3.33 7.15
N VAL A 124 -21.47 -2.66 5.99
CA VAL A 124 -22.21 -1.41 5.81
C VAL A 124 -23.70 -1.58 6.12
N LYS A 125 -24.31 -2.71 5.73
CA LYS A 125 -25.70 -3.04 6.07
C LYS A 125 -25.87 -3.31 7.56
N ARG A 126 -24.99 -4.10 8.17
CA ARG A 126 -25.01 -4.43 9.60
C ARG A 126 -25.00 -3.18 10.48
N LEU A 127 -24.25 -2.16 10.05
CA LEU A 127 -24.15 -0.86 10.74
C LEU A 127 -25.22 0.16 10.33
N ASN A 128 -26.19 -0.22 9.49
CA ASN A 128 -27.24 0.67 8.96
C ASN A 128 -26.68 1.89 8.18
N LEU A 129 -25.49 1.76 7.57
CA LEU A 129 -24.81 2.83 6.85
C LEU A 129 -25.11 2.88 5.35
N LYS A 130 -25.92 1.96 4.82
CA LYS A 130 -26.15 1.81 3.36
C LYS A 130 -26.56 3.12 2.68
N LYS A 131 -27.50 3.86 3.26
CA LYS A 131 -27.96 5.15 2.71
C LYS A 131 -26.80 6.16 2.64
N LYS A 132 -26.09 6.34 3.75
CA LYS A 132 -24.94 7.24 3.86
C LYS A 132 -23.81 6.85 2.89
N TYR A 133 -23.49 5.56 2.78
CA TYR A 133 -22.50 5.05 1.85
C TYR A 133 -22.84 5.40 0.39
N VAL A 134 -24.10 5.20 -0.04
CA VAL A 134 -24.56 5.57 -1.39
C VAL A 134 -24.48 7.08 -1.62
N GLU A 135 -24.90 7.88 -0.65
CA GLU A 135 -24.79 9.34 -0.71
C GLU A 135 -23.33 9.81 -0.85
N ASN A 136 -22.42 9.23 -0.07
CA ASN A 136 -20.99 9.53 -0.15
C ASN A 136 -20.41 9.09 -1.49
N LEU A 137 -20.76 7.91 -2.00
CA LEU A 137 -20.31 7.42 -3.30
C LEU A 137 -20.73 8.38 -4.42
N ILE A 138 -21.96 8.91 -4.37
CA ILE A 138 -22.44 9.92 -5.33
C ILE A 138 -21.61 11.21 -5.24
N LYS A 139 -21.24 11.65 -4.03
CA LYS A 139 -20.40 12.83 -3.83
C LYS A 139 -18.98 12.59 -4.36
N TYR A 140 -18.34 11.48 -3.98
CA TYR A 140 -16.99 11.15 -4.40
C TYR A 140 -16.86 10.94 -5.92
N ARG A 141 -17.87 10.39 -6.58
CA ARG A 141 -17.92 10.24 -8.05
C ARG A 141 -17.81 11.55 -8.83
N LYS A 142 -18.01 12.70 -8.18
CA LYS A 142 -17.84 14.02 -8.80
C LYS A 142 -16.40 14.51 -8.75
N SER A 143 -15.53 13.88 -7.97
CA SER A 143 -14.10 14.20 -7.94
C SER A 143 -13.42 13.66 -9.19
N GLU A 144 -12.53 14.44 -9.79
CA GLU A 144 -11.68 14.02 -10.91
C GLU A 144 -10.71 12.88 -10.55
N PHE A 145 -10.39 12.72 -9.26
CA PHE A 145 -9.49 11.66 -8.76
C PHE A 145 -10.22 10.33 -8.51
N TYR A 146 -11.56 10.31 -8.59
CA TYR A 146 -12.32 9.08 -8.41
C TYR A 146 -12.15 8.17 -9.63
N TYR A 147 -11.53 7.02 -9.42
CA TYR A 147 -11.29 6.07 -10.51
C TYR A 147 -12.40 5.02 -10.63
N GLY A 148 -12.98 4.59 -9.50
CA GLY A 148 -13.99 3.54 -9.53
C GLY A 148 -14.24 2.87 -8.20
N VAL A 149 -14.90 1.71 -8.27
CA VAL A 149 -15.10 0.83 -7.11
C VAL A 149 -14.17 -0.37 -7.20
N ARG A 150 -13.73 -0.89 -6.06
CA ARG A 150 -13.00 -2.16 -5.98
C ARG A 150 -13.91 -3.26 -5.47
N LYS A 151 -14.03 -4.35 -6.22
CA LYS A 151 -14.89 -5.49 -5.87
C LYS A 151 -14.07 -6.74 -5.71
N LEU A 152 -14.37 -7.62 -4.76
CA LEU A 152 -13.66 -8.90 -4.68
C LEU A 152 -14.04 -9.81 -5.86
N ASN A 153 -13.04 -10.34 -6.56
CA ASN A 153 -13.26 -11.39 -7.56
C ASN A 153 -13.77 -12.65 -6.86
N LYS A 154 -14.93 -13.16 -7.29
CA LYS A 154 -15.57 -14.35 -6.69
C LYS A 154 -14.71 -15.62 -6.76
N ASN A 155 -13.79 -15.69 -7.71
CA ASN A 155 -12.93 -16.86 -7.91
C ASN A 155 -11.61 -16.78 -7.13
N LEU A 156 -11.36 -15.68 -6.42
CA LEU A 156 -10.14 -15.52 -5.64
C LEU A 156 -10.35 -15.93 -4.20
N LYS A 157 -9.29 -16.56 -3.68
CA LYS A 157 -9.18 -16.87 -2.27
C LYS A 157 -8.49 -15.73 -1.56
N LEU A 158 -8.98 -15.42 -0.36
CA LEU A 158 -8.41 -14.42 0.52
C LEU A 158 -7.19 -14.99 1.24
N PHE A 159 -6.29 -14.15 1.74
CA PHE A 159 -5.25 -14.65 2.62
C PHE A 159 -5.84 -15.03 3.98
N ASN A 160 -5.37 -16.14 4.54
CA ASN A 160 -5.79 -16.70 5.81
C ASN A 160 -5.23 -15.89 7.01
N GLU A 161 -5.63 -14.62 7.08
CA GLU A 161 -5.08 -13.63 8.00
C GLU A 161 -6.19 -12.80 8.64
N GLY A 162 -5.87 -12.15 9.77
CA GLY A 162 -6.76 -11.19 10.43
C GLY A 162 -8.15 -11.76 10.72
N ASN A 163 -9.19 -11.09 10.22
CA ASN A 163 -10.57 -11.56 10.33
C ASN A 163 -10.88 -12.67 9.33
N ALA A 164 -10.19 -12.70 8.18
CA ALA A 164 -10.43 -13.66 7.11
C ALA A 164 -10.13 -15.10 7.54
N LYS A 165 -9.29 -15.29 8.58
CA LYS A 165 -9.03 -16.61 9.19
C LYS A 165 -10.28 -17.28 9.76
N ASN A 166 -11.33 -16.52 10.05
CA ASN A 166 -12.60 -17.04 10.57
C ASN A 166 -13.58 -17.42 9.44
N LEU A 167 -13.21 -17.21 8.18
CA LEU A 167 -13.99 -17.67 7.03
C LEU A 167 -13.79 -19.17 6.80
N ASP A 168 -14.65 -19.75 5.96
CA ASP A 168 -14.48 -21.12 5.53
C ASP A 168 -13.12 -21.32 4.86
N SER A 169 -12.39 -22.37 5.24
CA SER A 169 -11.04 -22.68 4.72
C SER A 169 -10.98 -22.85 3.20
N SER A 170 -12.11 -23.16 2.54
CA SER A 170 -12.18 -23.22 1.08
C SER A 170 -12.04 -21.83 0.43
N LEU A 171 -12.33 -20.75 1.16
CA LEU A 171 -12.26 -19.36 0.72
C LEU A 171 -10.91 -18.70 0.99
N THR A 172 -10.00 -19.36 1.73
CA THR A 172 -8.72 -18.79 2.14
C THR A 172 -7.52 -19.58 1.63
N VAL A 173 -6.35 -18.92 1.60
CA VAL A 173 -5.02 -19.50 1.33
C VAL A 173 -3.97 -18.86 2.23
N ASP A 174 -2.89 -19.58 2.48
CA ASP A 174 -1.76 -18.99 3.22
C ASP A 174 -1.07 -17.89 2.41
N ILE A 175 -0.52 -16.90 3.11
CA ILE A 175 0.33 -15.89 2.48
C ILE A 175 1.53 -16.57 1.86
N LYS A 176 1.83 -16.16 0.63
CA LYS A 176 3.10 -16.44 -0.02
C LYS A 176 3.89 -15.14 -0.18
N PRO A 177 4.85 -14.87 0.73
CA PRO A 177 5.60 -13.62 0.77
C PRO A 177 6.16 -13.21 -0.59
N ILE A 178 6.17 -11.91 -0.86
CA ILE A 178 6.71 -11.36 -2.10
C ILE A 178 8.23 -11.43 -2.05
N LYS A 179 8.82 -12.01 -3.08
CA LYS A 179 10.28 -12.00 -3.25
C LYS A 179 10.74 -10.62 -3.67
N VAL A 180 11.72 -10.09 -2.94
CA VAL A 180 12.36 -8.81 -3.25
C VAL A 180 13.59 -9.04 -4.12
N TYR A 181 13.78 -8.17 -5.09
CA TYR A 181 14.92 -8.14 -6.00
C TYR A 181 15.51 -6.74 -6.01
N LEU A 182 16.81 -6.68 -6.26
CA LEU A 182 17.55 -5.43 -6.41
C LEU A 182 18.33 -5.46 -7.73
N THR A 183 18.55 -4.29 -8.31
CA THR A 183 19.56 -4.09 -9.35
C THR A 183 20.23 -2.74 -9.13
N TYR A 184 21.45 -2.61 -9.62
CA TYR A 184 22.19 -1.37 -9.58
C TYR A 184 22.60 -0.98 -10.99
N ILE A 185 22.33 0.26 -11.39
CA ILE A 185 22.58 0.72 -12.76
C ILE A 185 23.38 2.01 -12.85
N ASP A 186 24.26 2.06 -13.83
CA ASP A 186 24.95 3.28 -14.24
C ASP A 186 24.05 4.18 -15.12
N SER A 187 24.57 5.33 -15.55
CA SER A 187 23.87 6.26 -16.45
C SER A 187 23.59 5.71 -17.85
N LYS A 188 24.10 4.53 -18.19
CA LYS A 188 23.89 3.82 -19.46
C LYS A 188 22.99 2.59 -19.30
N ASN A 189 22.29 2.47 -18.16
CA ASN A 189 21.43 1.33 -17.81
C ASN A 189 22.17 -0.02 -17.78
N LYS A 190 23.49 0.00 -17.56
CA LYS A 190 24.30 -1.21 -17.38
C LYS A 190 24.45 -1.51 -15.90
N PHE A 191 24.63 -2.79 -15.57
CA PHE A 191 24.88 -3.19 -14.20
C PHE A 191 26.16 -2.54 -13.66
N ASP A 192 26.04 -1.80 -12.58
CA ASP A 192 27.15 -1.24 -11.81
C ASP A 192 26.78 -1.24 -10.33
N LYS A 193 27.52 -1.99 -9.50
CA LYS A 193 27.28 -2.10 -8.06
C LYS A 193 27.35 -0.77 -7.30
N ASN A 194 28.00 0.24 -7.87
CA ASN A 194 28.09 1.58 -7.29
C ASN A 194 27.07 2.55 -7.91
N GLY A 195 26.24 2.07 -8.84
CA GLY A 195 25.21 2.84 -9.51
C GLY A 195 23.96 3.06 -8.65
N GLN A 196 22.92 3.59 -9.29
CA GLN A 196 21.63 3.80 -8.65
C GLN A 196 20.95 2.48 -8.31
N CYS A 197 20.46 2.35 -7.08
CA CYS A 197 19.74 1.17 -6.61
C CYS A 197 18.27 1.21 -7.03
N TYR A 198 17.77 0.09 -7.55
CA TYR A 198 16.37 -0.14 -7.89
C TYR A 198 15.87 -1.38 -7.16
N ILE A 199 14.73 -1.28 -6.49
CA ILE A 199 14.15 -2.35 -5.66
C ILE A 199 12.73 -2.65 -6.12
N GLY A 200 12.38 -3.93 -6.18
CA GLY A 200 11.05 -4.39 -6.58
C GLY A 200 10.75 -5.84 -6.21
N PRO A 201 9.53 -6.34 -6.49
CA PRO A 201 8.45 -5.59 -7.11
C PRO A 201 7.70 -4.68 -6.14
N MET A 202 7.73 -4.96 -4.83
CA MET A 202 6.95 -4.22 -3.83
C MET A 202 7.65 -4.19 -2.48
N ILE A 203 7.65 -3.03 -1.84
CA ILE A 203 8.00 -2.83 -0.43
C ILE A 203 6.73 -2.33 0.28
N THR A 204 6.44 -2.86 1.47
CA THR A 204 5.37 -2.35 2.33
C THR A 204 5.95 -1.95 3.67
N ILE A 205 5.52 -0.80 4.19
CA ILE A 205 5.91 -0.29 5.50
C ILE A 205 4.65 -0.05 6.32
N ASN A 206 4.65 -0.56 7.56
CA ASN A 206 3.54 -0.41 8.50
C ASN A 206 3.65 0.87 9.36
N PRO A 207 2.63 1.23 10.18
CA PRO A 207 2.67 2.43 11.01
C PRO A 207 3.88 2.55 11.94
N GLU A 208 4.43 1.42 12.38
CA GLU A 208 5.59 1.33 13.27
C GLU A 208 6.94 1.42 12.53
N GLY A 209 6.94 1.54 11.20
CA GLY A 209 8.14 1.61 10.38
C GLY A 209 8.73 0.24 10.00
N ILE A 210 8.01 -0.85 10.25
CA ILE A 210 8.44 -2.20 9.91
C ILE A 210 8.19 -2.47 8.43
N ILE A 211 9.21 -3.00 7.75
CA ILE A 211 9.08 -3.54 6.40
C ILE A 211 8.40 -4.91 6.49
N THR A 212 7.28 -5.08 5.80
CA THR A 212 6.41 -6.25 5.99
C THR A 212 5.64 -6.67 4.72
N GLU A 213 4.72 -7.62 4.85
CA GLU A 213 3.74 -7.99 3.83
C GLU A 213 2.42 -7.27 4.11
N TYR A 214 1.96 -6.43 3.16
CA TYR A 214 0.70 -5.68 3.27
C TYR A 214 -0.52 -6.52 3.67
N GLU A 215 -0.57 -7.76 3.19
CA GLU A 215 -1.71 -8.65 3.35
C GLU A 215 -1.69 -9.44 4.67
N ALA A 216 -0.65 -9.28 5.48
CA ALA A 216 -0.57 -9.92 6.78
C ALA A 216 -1.41 -9.17 7.81
N SER A 217 -1.90 -9.89 8.83
CA SER A 217 -2.49 -9.25 10.00
C SER A 217 -1.49 -8.35 10.72
N THR A 218 -1.97 -7.32 11.42
CA THR A 218 -1.10 -6.42 12.17
C THR A 218 -0.20 -7.17 13.15
N GLU A 219 -0.69 -8.26 13.76
CA GLU A 219 0.12 -9.15 14.60
C GLU A 219 1.25 -9.83 13.82
N HIS A 220 0.92 -10.44 12.67
CA HIS A 220 1.92 -11.13 11.85
C HIS A 220 2.89 -10.19 11.16
N GLN A 221 2.49 -8.94 10.87
CA GLN A 221 3.42 -7.92 10.37
C GLN A 221 4.55 -7.63 11.37
N ASN A 222 4.24 -7.63 12.66
CA ASN A 222 5.19 -7.38 13.74
C ASN A 222 6.01 -8.62 14.15
N THR A 223 5.62 -9.82 13.70
CA THR A 223 6.21 -11.09 14.14
C THR A 223 6.72 -11.93 12.97
N ILE A 224 5.84 -12.64 12.28
CA ILE A 224 6.17 -13.62 11.23
C ILE A 224 6.74 -12.95 9.98
N TYR A 225 6.19 -11.81 9.61
CA TYR A 225 6.53 -11.04 8.40
C TYR A 225 7.23 -9.72 8.74
N ASN A 226 7.93 -9.66 9.87
CA ASN A 226 8.79 -8.54 10.21
C ASN A 226 10.13 -8.71 9.49
N TYR A 227 10.43 -7.82 8.54
CA TYR A 227 11.66 -7.88 7.74
C TYR A 227 12.68 -6.81 8.14
N GLY A 228 12.53 -6.23 9.32
CA GLY A 228 13.32 -5.13 9.84
C GLY A 228 12.61 -3.78 9.78
N SER A 229 13.23 -2.76 10.35
CA SER A 229 12.64 -1.43 10.50
C SER A 229 13.44 -0.38 9.73
N VAL A 230 12.72 0.54 9.08
CA VAL A 230 13.32 1.71 8.43
C VAL A 230 13.94 2.70 9.42
N LEU A 231 13.56 2.61 10.70
CA LEU A 231 14.12 3.43 11.78
C LEU A 231 15.48 2.92 12.26
N GLU A 232 15.83 1.68 11.93
CA GLU A 232 17.07 1.03 12.37
C GLU A 232 18.08 0.92 11.21
N GLU A 233 17.59 0.56 10.03
CA GLU A 233 18.40 0.31 8.84
C GLU A 233 17.70 0.84 7.59
N SER A 234 18.49 1.13 6.55
CA SER A 234 17.91 1.60 5.29
C SER A 234 17.03 0.55 4.63
N ILE A 235 16.10 0.99 3.78
CA ILE A 235 15.27 0.10 2.95
C ILE A 235 16.17 -0.79 2.08
N GLU A 236 17.29 -0.27 1.61
CA GLU A 236 18.27 -1.03 0.82
C GLU A 236 18.93 -2.15 1.64
N GLU A 237 19.43 -1.85 2.84
CA GLU A 237 20.06 -2.85 3.73
C GLU A 237 19.08 -3.96 4.10
N ASN A 238 17.87 -3.60 4.52
CA ASN A 238 16.80 -4.57 4.80
C ASN A 238 16.46 -5.41 3.56
N SER A 239 16.41 -4.79 2.39
CA SER A 239 16.14 -5.50 1.13
C SER A 239 17.27 -6.45 0.75
N LEU A 240 18.54 -6.11 1.00
CA LEU A 240 19.70 -6.96 0.72
C LEU A 240 19.72 -8.23 1.58
N LYS A 241 19.23 -8.18 2.83
CA LYS A 241 19.19 -9.34 3.73
C LYS A 241 18.30 -10.48 3.23
N ARG A 242 17.21 -10.16 2.51
CA ARG A 242 16.24 -11.15 2.01
C ARG A 242 16.16 -11.26 0.49
N GLY A 243 16.64 -10.24 -0.20
CA GLY A 243 16.52 -10.07 -1.63
C GLY A 243 17.66 -10.68 -2.41
N ARG A 244 17.57 -10.58 -3.75
CA ARG A 244 18.64 -10.98 -4.66
C ARG A 244 19.01 -9.84 -5.58
N VAL A 245 20.30 -9.54 -5.65
CA VAL A 245 20.85 -8.62 -6.65
C VAL A 245 20.91 -9.33 -8.01
N LEU A 246 20.34 -8.71 -9.02
CA LEU A 246 20.26 -9.21 -10.39
C LEU A 246 20.82 -8.18 -11.36
N ILE A 247 21.24 -8.64 -12.54
CA ILE A 247 21.48 -7.74 -13.67
C ILE A 247 20.14 -7.16 -14.17
N PRO A 248 20.10 -5.95 -14.77
CA PRO A 248 18.85 -5.23 -15.06
C PRO A 248 17.79 -6.05 -15.79
N ARG A 249 18.17 -6.70 -16.90
CA ARG A 249 17.23 -7.54 -17.67
C ARG A 249 16.64 -8.72 -16.87
N LYS A 250 17.39 -9.25 -15.89
CA LYS A 250 16.89 -10.32 -15.01
C LYS A 250 16.04 -9.76 -13.89
N PHE A 251 16.36 -8.57 -13.38
CA PHE A 251 15.54 -7.84 -12.42
C PHE A 251 14.14 -7.59 -12.98
N ASP A 252 14.01 -7.00 -14.16
CA ASP A 252 12.71 -6.68 -14.77
C ASP A 252 11.83 -7.93 -14.91
N LYS A 253 12.41 -9.01 -15.46
CA LYS A 253 11.69 -10.29 -15.61
C LYS A 253 11.30 -10.91 -14.27
N ALA A 254 12.14 -10.79 -13.25
CA ALA A 254 11.89 -11.39 -11.94
C ALA A 254 10.77 -10.64 -11.20
N THR A 255 10.82 -9.31 -11.22
CA THR A 255 9.81 -8.45 -10.58
C THR A 255 8.47 -8.56 -11.29
N GLU A 256 8.44 -8.54 -12.62
CA GLU A 256 7.22 -8.75 -13.42
C GLU A 256 6.58 -10.11 -13.12
N LYS A 257 7.39 -11.19 -13.13
CA LYS A 257 6.90 -12.54 -12.83
C LYS A 257 6.31 -12.63 -11.42
N GLU A 258 6.96 -12.01 -10.45
CA GLU A 258 6.52 -12.03 -9.06
C GLU A 258 5.25 -11.19 -8.85
N MET A 259 5.15 -10.03 -9.51
CA MET A 259 3.94 -9.20 -9.48
C MET A 259 2.76 -9.89 -10.18
N ASN A 260 3.00 -10.56 -11.31
CA ASN A 260 1.98 -11.39 -11.97
C ASN A 260 1.50 -12.55 -11.08
N ARG A 261 2.40 -13.18 -10.33
CA ARG A 261 2.03 -14.19 -9.33
C ARG A 261 1.16 -13.59 -8.24
N TYR A 262 1.56 -12.43 -7.70
CA TYR A 262 0.82 -11.72 -6.66
C TYR A 262 -0.59 -11.33 -7.13
N ASN A 263 -0.72 -10.74 -8.32
CA ASN A 263 -2.01 -10.32 -8.89
C ASN A 263 -2.94 -11.48 -9.29
N ARG A 264 -2.40 -12.68 -9.54
CA ARG A 264 -3.24 -13.88 -9.74
C ARG A 264 -3.90 -14.36 -8.45
N ILE A 265 -3.31 -14.03 -7.31
CA ILE A 265 -3.84 -14.35 -5.98
C ILE A 265 -4.72 -13.19 -5.48
N LYS A 266 -4.32 -11.95 -5.81
CA LYS A 266 -5.02 -10.70 -5.46
C LYS A 266 -5.61 -10.03 -6.69
N THR A 267 -6.94 -9.96 -6.76
CA THR A 267 -7.61 -8.96 -7.59
C THR A 267 -9.00 -8.72 -7.03
N LEU A 268 -9.09 -7.65 -6.24
CA LEU A 268 -10.26 -6.81 -6.35
C LEU A 268 -10.38 -6.43 -7.84
N ILE A 269 -11.44 -6.83 -8.54
CA ILE A 269 -11.75 -6.44 -9.91
C ILE A 269 -11.95 -4.93 -9.93
N LYS A 270 -11.27 -4.26 -10.88
CA LYS A 270 -11.51 -2.87 -11.25
C LYS A 270 -12.88 -2.71 -11.90
#